data_AF-A0A7Y5BWF9-F1
#
_entry.id   AF-A0A7Y5BWF9-F1
#
_cell.length_a   1.000
_cell.length_b   1.000
_cell.length_c   1.000
_cell.angle_alpha   90.00
_cell.angle_beta   90.00
_cell.angle_gamma   90.00
#
_symmetry.space_group_name_H-M   'P 1'
#
loop_
_entity.id
_entity.type
_entity.pdbx_description
1 polymer ?
#
loop_
_entity_poly.entity_id
_entity_poly.type
_entity_poly.pdbx_seq_one_letter_code
_entity_poly.pdbx_strand_id
1 'polypeptide(L)'
;MQSLTCPNCGAPLTDQTGQKLWLCIYCNTLIRVDDNAATPTVEKTVSDAEMDQVKALLAEGKRDAATTLYQKITGVSTDEAEKAVETLVKQYAFGIVRRQQLNGVGIVLVILYTLALPLSLIAWARGDIHPVFAI
;
A
#
# COMPACT_ATOMS: atom_id res chain seq x y z
N MET A 1 -2.49 24.20 -3.16
CA MET A 1 -3.06 22.89 -2.76
C MET A 1 -4.56 23.03 -2.75
N GLN A 2 -5.23 22.81 -3.89
CA GLN A 2 -6.69 22.80 -3.93
C GLN A 2 -7.11 21.37 -3.58
N SER A 3 -7.78 21.19 -2.43
CA SER A 3 -8.34 19.89 -2.08
C SER A 3 -9.57 19.65 -2.94
N LEU A 4 -9.45 18.83 -3.99
CA LEU A 4 -10.62 18.36 -4.73
C LEU A 4 -11.38 17.37 -3.84
N THR A 5 -12.70 17.49 -3.77
CA THR A 5 -13.56 16.55 -3.05
C THR A 5 -14.26 15.62 -4.03
N CYS A 6 -14.41 14.36 -3.66
CA CYS A 6 -15.15 13.38 -4.44
C CYS A 6 -16.64 13.79 -4.50
N PRO A 7 -17.24 13.97 -5.69
CA PRO A 7 -18.64 14.36 -5.83
C PRO A 7 -19.62 13.27 -5.36
N ASN A 8 -19.19 12.01 -5.26
CA ASN A 8 -20.04 10.90 -4.81
C ASN A 8 -20.06 10.72 -3.28
N CYS A 9 -18.94 10.94 -2.58
CA CYS A 9 -18.84 10.65 -1.14
C CYS A 9 -18.28 11.80 -0.28
N GLY A 10 -17.88 12.92 -0.88
CA GLY A 10 -17.31 14.07 -0.18
C GLY A 10 -15.88 13.88 0.32
N ALA A 11 -15.24 12.73 0.08
CA ALA A 11 -13.89 12.47 0.56
C ALA A 11 -12.84 13.37 -0.12
N PRO A 12 -11.79 13.79 0.61
CA PRO A 12 -10.70 14.58 0.05
C PRO A 12 -9.86 13.72 -0.92
N LEU A 13 -9.67 14.21 -2.13
CA LEU A 13 -8.79 13.64 -3.14
C LEU A 13 -7.44 14.38 -3.06
N THR A 14 -6.36 13.61 -2.98
CA THR A 14 -5.00 14.15 -2.92
C THR A 14 -4.50 14.45 -4.32
N ASP A 15 -4.36 15.74 -4.67
CA ASP A 15 -3.84 16.26 -5.95
C ASP A 15 -2.61 15.45 -6.46
N GLN A 16 -2.81 14.62 -7.50
CA GLN A 16 -1.80 13.86 -8.22
C GLN A 16 -1.69 14.52 -9.58
N THR A 17 -0.77 15.46 -9.70
CA THR A 17 -0.59 16.31 -10.86
C THR A 17 -0.42 15.47 -12.14
N GLY A 18 -1.32 15.69 -13.10
CA GLY A 18 -1.24 15.14 -14.46
C GLY A 18 -2.07 13.89 -14.77
N GLN A 19 -2.90 13.39 -13.84
CA GLN A 19 -3.85 12.31 -14.12
C GLN A 19 -5.27 12.86 -14.33
N LYS A 20 -5.90 12.53 -15.46
CA LYS A 20 -7.28 12.96 -15.76
C LYS A 20 -8.34 12.06 -15.13
N LEU A 21 -7.95 10.85 -14.70
CA LEU A 21 -8.86 9.87 -14.14
C LEU A 21 -8.40 9.40 -12.76
N TRP A 22 -9.33 9.35 -11.82
CA TRP A 22 -9.08 9.20 -10.40
C TRP A 22 -10.03 8.16 -9.82
N LEU A 23 -9.52 7.18 -9.08
CA LEU A 23 -10.37 6.31 -8.28
C LEU A 23 -10.45 6.81 -6.84
N CYS A 24 -11.65 7.11 -6.38
CA CYS A 24 -11.87 7.41 -4.98
C CYS A 24 -11.79 6.12 -4.15
N ILE A 25 -10.78 6.03 -3.28
CA ILE A 25 -10.55 4.87 -2.39
C ILE A 25 -11.66 4.65 -1.36
N TYR A 26 -12.51 5.65 -1.10
CA TYR A 26 -13.55 5.60 -0.07
C TYR A 26 -14.86 5.03 -0.60
N CYS A 27 -15.22 5.35 -1.84
CA CYS A 27 -16.49 4.94 -2.45
C CYS A 27 -16.32 4.19 -3.78
N ASN A 28 -15.09 3.74 -4.09
CA ASN A 28 -14.74 2.99 -5.30
C ASN A 28 -15.27 3.63 -6.60
N THR A 29 -15.35 4.96 -6.61
CA THR A 29 -15.92 5.72 -7.71
C THR A 29 -14.81 6.31 -8.56
N LEU A 30 -14.88 6.04 -9.86
CA LEU A 30 -14.00 6.58 -10.88
C LEU A 30 -14.49 7.98 -11.27
N ILE A 31 -13.61 8.96 -11.12
CA ILE A 31 -13.88 10.38 -11.29
C ILE A 31 -12.94 10.86 -12.39
N ARG A 32 -13.50 11.48 -13.43
CA ARG A 32 -12.71 12.22 -14.41
C ARG A 32 -12.62 13.67 -13.96
N VAL A 33 -11.39 14.13 -13.80
CA VAL A 33 -11.05 15.51 -13.48
C VAL A 33 -10.38 16.08 -14.73
N ASP A 34 -11.12 16.88 -15.48
CA ASP A 34 -10.57 17.62 -16.61
C ASP A 34 -10.05 18.97 -16.13
N ASP A 35 -8.83 19.34 -16.53
CA ASP A 35 -8.19 20.61 -16.13
C ASP A 35 -9.00 21.87 -16.52
N ASN A 36 -9.94 21.72 -17.46
CA ASN A 36 -10.82 22.77 -17.96
C ASN A 36 -12.28 22.65 -17.48
N ALA A 37 -12.64 21.62 -16.71
CA ALA A 37 -14.00 21.45 -16.19
C ALA A 37 -14.07 21.89 -14.73
N ALA A 38 -14.95 22.84 -14.43
CA ALA A 38 -15.16 23.34 -13.06
C ALA A 38 -15.77 22.29 -12.11
N THR A 39 -16.23 21.14 -12.62
CA THR A 39 -16.85 20.07 -11.85
C THR A 39 -16.27 18.70 -12.21
N PRO A 40 -15.69 17.96 -11.26
CA PRO A 40 -15.26 16.58 -11.48
C PRO A 40 -16.48 15.70 -11.81
N THR A 41 -16.38 14.89 -12.87
CA THR A 41 -17.50 14.06 -13.36
C THR A 41 -17.31 12.61 -12.93
N VAL A 42 -18.36 11.99 -12.39
CA VAL A 42 -18.35 10.55 -12.09
C VAL A 42 -18.49 9.78 -13.41
N GLU A 43 -17.45 9.07 -13.81
CA GLU A 43 -17.45 8.30 -15.07
C GLU A 43 -18.00 6.90 -14.84
N LYS A 44 -17.62 6.25 -13.73
CA LYS A 44 -18.06 4.88 -13.41
C LYS A 44 -17.93 4.57 -11.93
N THR A 45 -18.94 3.93 -11.34
CA THR A 45 -18.81 3.32 -10.01
C THR A 45 -18.36 1.88 -10.19
N VAL A 46 -17.19 1.54 -9.67
CA VAL A 46 -16.68 0.17 -9.68
C VAL A 46 -17.38 -0.59 -8.56
N SER A 47 -17.81 -1.83 -8.82
CA SER A 47 -18.45 -2.63 -7.78
C SER A 47 -17.42 -3.01 -6.69
N ASP A 48 -17.88 -3.10 -5.44
CA ASP A 48 -17.01 -3.49 -4.33
C ASP A 48 -16.35 -4.86 -4.56
N ALA A 49 -17.06 -5.79 -5.20
CA ALA A 49 -16.55 -7.11 -5.55
C ALA A 49 -15.37 -7.07 -6.54
N GLU A 50 -15.41 -6.19 -7.54
CA GLU A 50 -14.32 -6.01 -8.51
C GLU A 50 -13.11 -5.34 -7.85
N MET A 51 -13.34 -4.35 -6.99
CA MET A 51 -12.27 -3.71 -6.24
C MET A 51 -11.63 -4.64 -5.23
N ASP A 52 -12.39 -5.54 -4.62
CA ASP A 52 -11.86 -6.55 -3.70
C ASP A 52 -10.97 -7.57 -4.42
N GLN A 53 -11.27 -7.90 -5.68
CA GLN A 53 -10.35 -8.70 -6.51
C GLN A 53 -9.05 -7.96 -6.82
N VAL A 54 -9.12 -6.67 -7.17
CA VAL A 54 -7.90 -5.85 -7.37
C VAL A 54 -7.08 -5.83 -6.08
N LYS A 55 -7.71 -5.61 -4.92
CA LYS A 55 -7.04 -5.61 -3.62
C LYS A 55 -6.43 -6.97 -3.27
N ALA A 56 -7.11 -8.08 -3.56
CA ALA A 56 -6.60 -9.42 -3.34
C ALA A 56 -5.32 -9.66 -4.15
N LEU A 57 -5.32 -9.28 -5.43
CA LEU A 57 -4.14 -9.36 -6.29
C LEU A 57 -2.98 -8.50 -5.76
N LEU A 58 -3.27 -7.31 -5.23
CA LEU A 58 -2.26 -6.46 -4.60
C LEU A 58 -1.71 -7.04 -3.29
N ALA A 59 -2.56 -7.67 -2.48
CA ALA A 59 -2.15 -8.34 -1.25
C ALA A 59 -1.27 -9.57 -1.54
N GLU A 60 -1.52 -10.26 -2.65
CA GLU A 60 -0.70 -11.38 -3.14
C GLU A 60 0.61 -10.94 -3.82
N GLY A 61 0.84 -9.63 -3.98
CA GLY A 61 2.01 -9.09 -4.68
C GLY A 61 1.95 -9.17 -6.21
N LYS A 62 0.80 -9.60 -6.78
CA LYS A 62 0.57 -9.72 -8.23
C LYS A 62 0.18 -8.37 -8.85
N ARG A 63 1.13 -7.42 -8.84
CA ARG A 63 0.91 -6.05 -9.35
C ARG A 63 0.47 -6.02 -10.82
N ASP A 64 1.11 -6.80 -11.69
CA ASP A 64 0.80 -6.81 -13.13
C ASP A 64 -0.64 -7.29 -13.41
N ALA A 65 -1.09 -8.31 -12.66
CA ALA A 65 -2.45 -8.81 -12.75
C ALA A 65 -3.47 -7.78 -12.23
N ALA A 66 -3.13 -7.07 -11.14
CA ALA A 66 -3.96 -5.99 -10.60
C ALA A 66 -4.08 -4.82 -11.59
N THR A 67 -2.98 -4.43 -12.24
CA THR A 67 -2.97 -3.38 -13.28
C THR A 67 -3.83 -3.77 -14.48
N THR A 68 -3.73 -5.02 -14.94
CA THR A 68 -4.54 -5.54 -16.05
C THR A 68 -6.04 -5.55 -15.71
N LEU A 69 -6.38 -6.00 -14.50
CA LEU A 69 -7.77 -6.01 -14.04
C LEU A 69 -8.31 -4.58 -13.87
N TYR A 70 -7.51 -3.69 -13.29
CA TYR A 70 -7.83 -2.28 -13.14
C TYR A 70 -8.07 -1.61 -14.50
N GLN A 71 -7.20 -1.86 -15.48
CA GLN A 71 -7.38 -1.39 -16.86
C GLN A 71 -8.66 -1.93 -17.50
N LYS A 72 -8.98 -3.22 -17.30
CA LYS A 72 -10.23 -3.80 -17.83
C LYS A 72 -11.48 -3.15 -17.23
N ILE A 73 -11.42 -2.77 -15.96
CA ILE A 73 -12.53 -2.14 -15.23
C ILE A 73 -12.70 -0.67 -15.64
N THR A 74 -11.59 0.05 -15.78
CA THR A 74 -11.56 1.52 -15.93
C THR A 74 -11.36 1.99 -17.36
N GLY A 75 -10.85 1.15 -18.25
CA GLY A 75 -10.57 1.46 -19.65
C GLY A 75 -9.37 2.38 -19.89
N VAL A 76 -8.54 2.64 -18.87
CA VAL A 76 -7.40 3.57 -18.97
C VAL A 76 -6.18 3.00 -19.68
N SER A 77 -5.27 3.88 -20.10
CA SER A 77 -3.98 3.48 -20.65
C SER A 77 -3.13 2.76 -19.59
N THR A 78 -2.22 1.90 -20.04
CA THR A 78 -1.39 1.07 -19.16
C THR A 78 -0.55 1.92 -18.19
N ASP A 79 -0.03 3.06 -18.67
CA ASP A 79 0.77 3.99 -17.87
C ASP A 79 -0.04 4.69 -16.76
N GLU A 80 -1.32 5.00 -17.03
CA GLU A 80 -2.22 5.58 -16.02
C GLU A 80 -2.68 4.52 -15.01
N ALA A 81 -2.95 3.29 -15.48
CA ALA A 81 -3.30 2.18 -14.61
C ALA A 81 -2.17 1.86 -13.62
N GLU A 82 -0.92 1.84 -14.08
CA GLU A 82 0.23 1.52 -13.24
C GLU A 82 0.43 2.57 -12.14
N LYS A 83 0.34 3.87 -12.47
CA LYS A 83 0.45 4.96 -11.48
C LYS A 83 -0.69 4.95 -10.46
N ALA A 84 -1.92 4.67 -10.90
CA ALA A 84 -3.06 4.54 -10.02
C ALA A 84 -2.88 3.36 -9.06
N VAL A 85 -2.46 2.20 -9.59
CA VAL A 85 -2.18 1.00 -8.78
C VAL A 85 -1.01 1.22 -7.82
N GLU A 86 0.06 1.90 -8.22
CA GLU A 86 1.19 2.20 -7.34
C GLU A 86 0.76 3.10 -6.17
N THR A 87 -0.11 4.08 -6.41
CA THR A 87 -0.68 4.93 -5.38
C THR A 87 -1.57 4.13 -4.42
N LEU A 88 -2.41 3.24 -4.96
CA LEU A 88 -3.22 2.32 -4.17
C LEU A 88 -2.34 1.42 -3.30
N VAL A 89 -1.25 0.87 -3.86
CA VAL A 89 -0.28 0.05 -3.13
C VAL A 89 0.40 0.86 -2.03
N LYS A 90 0.83 2.10 -2.27
CA LYS A 90 1.49 2.90 -1.21
C LYS A 90 0.55 3.15 -0.03
N GLN A 91 -0.71 3.46 -0.28
CA GLN A 91 -1.70 3.63 0.79
C GLN A 91 -2.09 2.31 1.46
N TYR A 92 -2.26 1.22 0.71
CA TYR A 92 -2.59 -0.09 1.26
C TYR A 92 -1.42 -0.79 1.95
N ALA A 93 -0.19 -0.64 1.46
CA ALA A 93 1.00 -1.26 2.01
C ALA A 93 1.24 -0.78 3.44
N PHE A 94 0.94 0.47 3.76
CA PHE A 94 0.99 0.96 5.14
C PHE A 94 -0.05 0.23 6.04
N GLY A 95 -1.23 -0.06 5.48
CA GLY A 95 -2.27 -0.84 6.17
C GLY A 95 -1.94 -2.33 6.29
N ILE A 96 -1.30 -2.92 5.27
CA ILE A 96 -0.91 -4.34 5.24
C ILE A 96 0.30 -4.58 6.14
N VAL A 97 1.31 -3.71 6.14
CA VAL A 97 2.44 -3.77 7.08
C VAL A 97 1.95 -3.63 8.52
N ARG A 98 0.95 -2.77 8.75
CA ARG A 98 0.32 -2.62 10.08
C ARG A 98 -0.58 -3.80 10.47
N ARG A 99 -1.17 -4.51 9.49
CA ARG A 99 -1.99 -5.74 9.69
C ARG A 99 -1.19 -7.04 9.66
N GLN A 100 0.04 -7.02 9.15
CA GLN A 100 1.06 -8.03 9.44
C GLN A 100 1.46 -7.83 10.89
N GLN A 101 0.54 -8.19 11.79
CA GLN A 101 0.85 -8.35 13.19
C GLN A 101 2.06 -9.27 13.24
N LEU A 102 3.16 -8.76 13.80
CA LEU A 102 4.22 -9.63 14.27
C LEU A 102 3.53 -10.67 15.16
N ASN A 103 3.40 -11.90 14.67
CA ASN A 103 2.90 -12.99 15.49
C ASN A 103 3.71 -13.01 16.78
N GLY A 104 3.12 -13.39 17.91
CA GLY A 104 3.82 -13.36 19.20
C GLY A 104 5.20 -14.03 19.17
N VAL A 105 5.37 -15.05 18.31
CA VAL A 105 6.65 -15.70 17.99
C VAL A 105 7.68 -14.74 17.39
N GLY A 106 7.28 -13.89 16.43
CA GLY A 106 8.13 -12.87 15.83
C GLY A 106 8.56 -11.80 16.83
N ILE A 107 7.66 -11.39 17.73
CA ILE A 107 7.99 -10.45 18.82
C ILE A 107 9.01 -11.09 19.77
N VAL A 108 8.79 -12.35 20.17
CA VAL A 108 9.71 -13.09 21.04
C VAL A 108 11.08 -13.24 20.39
N LEU A 109 11.16 -13.57 19.10
CA LEU A 109 12.43 -13.67 18.35
C LEU A 109 13.18 -12.34 18.31
N VAL A 110 12.50 -11.23 18.03
CA VAL A 110 13.11 -9.90 18.04
C VAL A 110 13.65 -9.55 19.43
N ILE A 111 12.87 -9.80 20.48
CA ILE A 111 13.31 -9.57 21.87
C ILE A 111 14.54 -10.42 22.19
N LEU A 112 14.49 -11.72 21.90
CA LEU A 112 15.62 -12.63 22.11
C LEU A 112 16.89 -12.14 21.40
N TYR A 113 16.78 -11.71 20.15
CA TYR A 113 17.91 -11.23 19.37
C TYR A 113 18.48 -9.91 19.92
N THR A 114 17.60 -8.97 20.28
CA THR A 114 18.00 -7.69 20.90
C THR A 114 18.61 -7.84 22.29
N LEU A 115 18.30 -8.90 23.04
CA LEU A 115 18.92 -9.20 24.33
C LEU A 115 20.19 -10.05 24.19
N ALA A 116 20.24 -10.97 23.23
CA ALA A 116 21.41 -11.80 22.98
C ALA A 116 22.61 -10.98 22.48
N LEU A 117 22.39 -9.97 21.63
CA LEU A 117 23.45 -9.08 21.14
C LEU A 117 24.20 -8.34 22.27
N PRO A 118 23.57 -7.58 23.17
CA PRO A 118 24.28 -6.90 24.25
C PRO A 118 24.87 -7.88 25.26
N LEU A 119 24.23 -9.03 25.54
CA LEU A 119 24.80 -10.06 26.40
C LEU A 119 26.10 -10.63 25.80
N SER A 120 26.13 -10.87 24.49
CA SER A 120 27.36 -11.31 23.80
C SER A 120 28.46 -10.24 23.87
N LEU A 121 28.13 -8.97 23.65
CA LEU A 121 29.10 -7.87 23.77
C LEU A 121 29.63 -7.70 25.20
N ILE A 122 28.77 -7.87 26.22
CA ILE A 122 29.16 -7.82 27.63
C ILE A 122 30.06 -9.01 28.00
N ALA A 123 29.78 -10.20 27.47
CA ALA A 123 30.63 -11.38 27.67
C ALA A 123 32.02 -11.20 27.05
N TRP A 124 32.09 -10.65 25.83
CA TRP A 124 33.36 -10.25 25.19
C TRP A 124 34.11 -9.20 26.04
N ALA A 125 33.40 -8.20 26.57
CA ALA A 125 33.99 -7.14 27.38
C ALA A 125 34.48 -7.61 28.77
N ARG A 126 33.89 -8.68 29.34
CA ARG A 126 34.30 -9.26 30.62
C ARG A 126 35.46 -10.25 30.51
N GLY A 127 35.87 -10.63 29.30
CA GLY A 127 36.97 -11.59 29.09
C GLY A 127 36.60 -13.04 29.35
N ASP A 128 35.30 -13.34 29.57
CA ASP A 128 34.79 -14.70 29.71
C ASP A 128 34.55 -15.32 28.32
N ILE A 129 35.64 -15.56 27.58
CA ILE A 129 35.56 -16.35 26.35
C ILE A 129 35.38 -17.81 26.77
N HIS A 130 34.15 -18.30 26.75
CA HIS A 130 33.85 -19.73 26.93
C HIS A 130 34.50 -20.52 25.77
N PRO A 131 35.22 -21.64 26.04
CA PRO A 131 36.00 -22.37 25.03
C PRO A 131 35.19 -23.11 23.95
N VAL A 132 33.91 -22.81 23.77
CA VAL A 132 33.03 -23.48 22.80
C VAL A 132 33.30 -23.01 21.35
N PHE A 133 34.01 -21.91 21.15
CA PHE A 133 34.45 -21.43 19.83
C PHE A 133 35.96 -21.59 19.57
N ALA A 134 36.68 -22.31 20.44
CA ALA A 134 38.06 -22.71 20.17
C ALA A 134 38.06 -24.02 19.35
N ILE A 135 37.83 -23.88 18.04
CA ILE A 135 38.26 -24.86 17.02
C ILE A 135 39.32 -24.16 16.18
#